data_AF-A0A224YJM3-F1
#
_entry.id   AF-A0A224YJM3-F1
#
_cell.length_a   1.000
_cell.length_b   1.000
_cell.length_c   1.000
_cell.angle_alpha   90.00
_cell.angle_beta   90.00
_cell.angle_gamma   90.00
#
_symmetry.space_group_name_H-M   'P 1'
#
loop_
_entity.id
_entity.type
_entity.pdbx_description
1 polymer ?
#
loop_
_entity_poly.entity_id
_entity_poly.type
_entity_poly.pdbx_seq_one_letter_code
_entity_poly.pdbx_strand_id
1 'polypeptide(L)'
;MIPDCPAIIIFSVYMINCNSANFVYPRLLESRDGNGDLVLNIRKDLTLYLEKSTILAESIYLDSSTAAGTHRTVLKGQEMETSLYHDKKHQSSLILTRRINGIEVRGILNHEFTITPAFVSERS
;
A
#
# COMPACT_ATOMS: atom_id res chain seq x y z
N MET A 1 -35.70 28.12 18.44
CA MET A 1 -35.17 28.55 17.13
C MET A 1 -33.67 28.68 17.29
N ILE A 2 -32.94 27.67 16.83
CA ILE A 2 -31.49 27.53 16.99
C ILE A 2 -30.86 28.23 15.79
N PRO A 3 -30.02 29.27 15.96
CA PRO A 3 -29.37 29.91 14.83
C PRO A 3 -28.24 29.00 14.32
N ASP A 4 -28.45 28.44 13.13
CA ASP A 4 -27.45 27.70 12.36
C ASP A 4 -26.26 28.62 12.05
N CYS A 5 -25.18 28.47 12.81
CA CYS A 5 -23.97 29.25 12.69
C CYS A 5 -23.02 28.60 11.66
N PRO A 6 -22.74 29.25 10.51
CA PRO A 6 -21.89 28.67 9.45
C PRO A 6 -20.42 28.49 9.86
N ALA A 7 -19.98 29.08 10.97
CA ALA A 7 -18.59 29.00 11.44
C ALA A 7 -18.21 27.61 11.97
N ILE A 8 -19.17 26.83 12.50
CA ILE A 8 -18.92 25.49 13.04
C ILE A 8 -18.61 24.50 11.91
N ILE A 9 -19.30 24.62 10.77
CA ILE A 9 -19.06 23.77 9.60
C ILE A 9 -17.66 24.03 9.03
N ILE A 10 -17.24 25.30 8.95
CA ILE A 10 -15.92 25.69 8.44
C ILE A 10 -14.78 25.16 9.33
N PHE A 11 -14.96 25.10 10.65
CA PHE A 11 -13.94 24.58 11.58
C PHE A 11 -13.70 23.07 11.39
N SER A 12 -14.73 22.30 11.04
CA SER A 12 -14.61 20.86 10.79
C SER A 12 -13.86 20.51 9.49
N VAL A 13 -13.91 21.40 8.49
CA VAL A 13 -13.18 21.25 7.22
C VAL A 13 -11.69 21.61 7.37
N TYR A 14 -11.32 22.39 8.39
CA TYR A 14 -9.92 22.81 8.62
C TYR A 14 -9.04 21.72 9.25
N MET A 15 -9.63 20.62 9.74
CA MET A 15 -8.90 19.45 10.25
C MET A 15 -8.71 18.38 9.16
N ILE A 16 -8.47 18.79 7.91
CA ILE A 16 -7.91 17.87 6.91
C ILE A 16 -6.50 17.55 7.40
N ASN A 17 -6.36 16.34 7.94
CA ASN A 17 -5.11 15.80 8.47
C ASN A 17 -4.01 15.92 7.40
N CYS A 18 -3.00 16.75 7.67
CA CYS A 18 -1.76 16.73 6.93
C CYS A 18 -1.08 15.39 7.27
N ASN A 19 -1.24 14.40 6.38
CA ASN A 19 -0.70 13.07 6.57
C ASN A 19 0.84 13.17 6.55
N SER A 20 1.46 13.26 7.73
CA SER A 20 2.91 13.29 7.86
C SER A 20 3.47 11.92 7.46
N ALA A 21 4.29 11.89 6.41
CA ALA A 21 4.96 10.66 5.99
C ALA A 21 5.93 10.20 7.10
N ASN A 22 5.69 9.01 7.64
CA ASN A 22 6.54 8.40 8.66
C ASN A 22 7.54 7.46 7.99
N PHE A 23 8.85 7.69 8.21
CA PHE A 23 9.88 6.78 7.75
C PHE A 23 9.92 5.54 8.64
N VAL A 24 9.86 4.36 8.01
CA VAL A 24 9.91 3.05 8.68
C VAL A 24 10.97 2.18 8.01
N TYR A 25 11.50 1.22 8.77
CA TYR A 25 12.48 0.25 8.29
C TYR A 25 11.89 -1.16 8.43
N PRO A 26 11.06 -1.59 7.47
CA PRO A 26 10.37 -2.86 7.57
C PRO A 26 11.36 -4.02 7.54
N ARG A 27 11.04 -5.07 8.30
CA ARG A 27 11.80 -6.32 8.34
C ARG A 27 10.93 -7.44 7.76
N LEU A 28 11.43 -8.09 6.73
CA LEU A 28 10.81 -9.30 6.17
C LEU A 28 11.47 -10.53 6.78
N LEU A 29 10.65 -11.45 7.27
CA LEU A 29 11.05 -12.78 7.70
C LEU A 29 10.37 -13.80 6.80
N GLU A 30 11.12 -14.81 6.38
CA GLU A 30 10.64 -15.91 5.54
C GLU A 30 10.73 -17.21 6.34
N SER A 31 9.67 -18.02 6.30
CA SER A 31 9.65 -19.30 6.98
C SER A 31 10.72 -20.25 6.44
N ARG A 32 11.27 -21.10 7.30
CA ARG A 32 12.29 -22.10 6.93
C ARG A 32 11.68 -23.42 6.45
N ASP A 33 10.38 -23.62 6.62
CA ASP A 33 9.68 -24.85 6.24
C ASP A 33 9.44 -24.98 4.72
N GLY A 34 9.76 -23.93 3.95
CA GLY A 34 9.61 -23.92 2.49
C GLY A 34 8.19 -23.61 2.00
N ASN A 35 7.25 -23.30 2.90
CA ASN A 35 5.87 -22.98 2.53
C ASN A 35 5.72 -21.59 1.87
N GLY A 36 6.78 -20.77 1.89
CA GLY A 36 6.76 -19.42 1.31
C GLY A 36 6.02 -18.40 2.17
N ASP A 37 5.71 -18.75 3.42
CA ASP A 37 5.08 -17.86 4.37
C ASP A 37 6.02 -16.71 4.72
N LEU A 38 5.49 -15.49 4.61
CA LEU A 38 6.23 -14.25 4.83
C LEU A 38 5.62 -13.48 6.01
N VAL A 39 6.47 -12.99 6.90
CA VAL A 39 6.07 -12.09 7.97
C VAL A 39 6.76 -10.75 7.76
N LEU A 40 5.97 -9.69 7.59
CA LEU A 40 6.47 -8.33 7.42
C LEU A 40 6.20 -7.52 8.69
N ASN A 41 7.25 -7.25 9.45
CA ASN A 41 7.19 -6.34 10.59
C ASN A 41 7.49 -4.91 10.11
N ILE A 42 6.50 -4.02 10.20
CA ILE A 42 6.63 -2.64 9.73
C ILE A 42 7.04 -1.72 10.88
N ARG A 43 6.37 -1.89 12.02
CA ARG A 43 6.63 -1.20 13.28
C ARG A 43 6.05 -2.03 14.44
N LYS A 44 6.23 -1.57 15.68
CA LYS A 44 5.92 -2.35 16.89
C LYS A 44 4.46 -2.85 16.96
N ASP A 45 3.51 -2.06 16.47
CA ASP A 45 2.07 -2.31 16.51
C ASP A 45 1.51 -2.87 15.17
N LEU A 46 2.34 -3.00 14.14
CA LEU A 46 1.88 -3.43 12.81
C LEU A 46 2.82 -4.49 12.23
N THR A 47 2.34 -5.74 12.29
CA THR A 47 2.97 -6.91 11.68
C THR A 47 1.96 -7.61 10.79
N LEU A 48 2.36 -7.87 9.56
CA LEU A 48 1.54 -8.53 8.55
C LEU A 48 2.04 -9.96 8.34
N TYR A 49 1.10 -10.90 8.26
CA TYR A 49 1.32 -12.28 7.87
C TYR A 49 0.85 -12.39 6.42
N LEU A 50 1.82 -12.44 5.52
CA LEU A 50 1.62 -12.29 4.10
C LEU A 50 1.43 -13.66 3.44
N GLU A 51 0.28 -13.83 2.82
CA GLU A 51 -0.04 -14.96 1.94
C GLU A 51 0.14 -14.53 0.48
N LYS A 52 0.63 -15.43 -0.37
CA LYS A 52 0.74 -15.15 -1.80
C LYS A 52 -0.67 -15.03 -2.42
N SER A 53 -0.91 -13.93 -3.14
CA SER A 53 -2.17 -13.74 -3.82
C SER A 53 -2.23 -14.65 -5.05
N THR A 54 -3.33 -15.39 -5.16
CA THR A 54 -3.68 -16.21 -6.32
C THR A 54 -5.04 -15.73 -6.80
N ILE A 55 -5.28 -15.64 -8.11
CA ILE A 55 -6.52 -15.19 -8.76
C ILE A 55 -6.57 -13.68 -9.05
N LEU A 56 -5.74 -13.23 -9.99
CA LEU A 56 -6.00 -12.04 -10.78
C LEU A 56 -6.52 -12.45 -12.16
N ALA A 57 -7.49 -11.71 -12.69
CA ALA A 57 -7.97 -11.89 -14.06
C ALA A 57 -6.78 -11.80 -15.04
N GLU A 58 -6.80 -12.55 -16.14
CA GLU A 58 -5.72 -12.58 -17.13
C GLU A 58 -5.25 -11.17 -17.53
N SER A 59 -6.21 -10.25 -17.71
CA SER A 59 -5.97 -8.83 -17.96
C SER A 59 -6.88 -7.96 -17.11
N ILE A 60 -6.31 -6.92 -16.51
CA ILE A 60 -7.00 -5.87 -15.75
C ILE A 60 -6.96 -4.60 -16.59
N TYR A 61 -8.13 -4.02 -16.86
CA TYR A 61 -8.26 -2.77 -17.62
C TYR A 61 -8.48 -1.61 -16.65
N LEU A 62 -7.53 -0.67 -16.62
CA LEU A 62 -7.59 0.52 -15.79
C LEU A 62 -7.91 1.74 -16.65
N ASP A 63 -9.14 2.24 -16.54
CA ASP A 63 -9.57 3.46 -17.21
C ASP A 63 -9.35 4.66 -16.29
N SER A 64 -8.37 5.50 -16.64
CA SER A 64 -8.05 6.73 -15.93
C SER A 64 -8.57 7.92 -16.72
N SER A 65 -9.54 8.65 -16.17
CA SER A 65 -10.07 9.87 -16.79
C SER A 65 -9.38 11.09 -16.20
N THR A 66 -8.79 11.92 -17.06
CA THR A 66 -8.14 13.18 -16.69
C THR A 66 -8.73 14.32 -17.54
N ALA A 67 -8.40 15.56 -17.23
CA ALA A 67 -8.80 16.71 -18.06
C ALA A 67 -8.27 16.61 -19.51
N ALA A 68 -7.21 15.84 -19.75
CA ALA A 68 -6.64 15.58 -21.07
C ALA A 68 -7.34 14.42 -21.83
N GLY A 69 -8.33 13.77 -21.22
CA GLY A 69 -9.07 12.64 -21.79
C GLY A 69 -8.97 11.36 -20.96
N THR A 70 -9.60 10.30 -21.47
CA THR A 70 -9.59 8.97 -20.85
C THR A 70 -8.45 8.13 -21.43
N HIS A 71 -7.60 7.61 -20.56
CA HIS A 71 -6.51 6.70 -20.91
C HIS A 71 -6.78 5.31 -20.32
N ARG A 72 -6.65 4.28 -21.15
CA ARG A 72 -6.77 2.89 -20.73
C ARG A 72 -5.39 2.26 -20.60
N THR A 73 -5.08 1.76 -19.41
CA THR A 73 -3.88 0.96 -19.15
C THR A 73 -4.29 -0.50 -18.98
N VAL A 74 -3.63 -1.41 -19.70
CA VAL A 74 -3.85 -2.86 -19.56
C VAL A 74 -2.73 -3.43 -18.70
N LEU A 75 -3.10 -4.05 -17.58
CA LEU A 75 -2.19 -4.75 -16.69
C LEU A 75 -2.40 -6.25 -16.85
N LYS A 76 -1.32 -7.02 -16.97
CA LYS A 76 -1.42 -8.48 -17.03
C LYS A 76 -1.52 -9.02 -15.60
N GLY A 77 -2.62 -9.71 -15.29
CA GLY A 77 -2.85 -10.22 -13.94
C GLY A 77 -1.80 -11.22 -13.50
N GLN A 78 -1.39 -12.14 -14.38
CA GLN A 78 -0.34 -13.11 -14.06
C GLN A 78 0.98 -12.45 -13.66
N GLU A 79 1.37 -11.36 -14.33
CA GLU A 79 2.58 -10.62 -13.98
C GLU A 79 2.45 -9.99 -12.59
N MET A 80 1.27 -9.45 -12.26
CA MET A 80 1.00 -8.88 -10.94
C MET A 80 0.99 -9.93 -9.82
N GLU A 81 0.42 -11.13 -10.05
CA GLU A 81 0.36 -12.21 -9.05
C GLU A 81 1.74 -12.65 -8.56
N THR A 82 2.76 -12.57 -9.41
CA THR A 82 4.12 -13.06 -9.07
C THR A 82 4.70 -12.41 -7.81
N SER A 83 4.34 -11.14 -7.56
CA SER A 83 4.89 -10.31 -6.49
C SER A 83 3.83 -9.75 -5.53
N LEU A 84 2.55 -10.12 -5.73
CA LEU A 84 1.43 -9.65 -4.93
C LEU A 84 1.17 -10.58 -3.74
N TYR A 85 1.09 -9.98 -2.56
CA TYR A 85 0.79 -10.65 -1.30
C TYR A 85 -0.33 -9.91 -0.57
N HIS A 86 -1.06 -10.63 0.26
CA HIS A 86 -2.14 -10.08 1.07
C HIS A 86 -2.09 -10.57 2.52
N ASP A 87 -2.62 -9.75 3.43
CA ASP A 87 -2.90 -10.13 4.81
C ASP A 87 -4.40 -9.93 5.04
N LYS A 88 -5.12 -11.01 5.31
CA LYS A 88 -6.59 -10.97 5.45
C LYS A 88 -7.04 -10.20 6.68
N LYS A 89 -6.24 -10.24 7.76
CA LYS A 89 -6.59 -9.65 9.05
C LYS A 89 -6.59 -8.12 8.98
N HIS A 90 -5.60 -7.55 8.30
CA HIS A 90 -5.42 -6.11 8.14
C HIS A 90 -5.97 -5.60 6.80
N GLN A 91 -6.46 -6.51 5.95
CA GLN A 91 -6.94 -6.22 4.59
C GLN A 91 -5.86 -5.55 3.74
N SER A 92 -4.61 -5.99 3.93
CA SER A 92 -3.45 -5.45 3.23
C SER A 92 -3.29 -6.04 1.84
N SER A 93 -2.75 -5.25 0.93
CA SER A 93 -2.37 -5.69 -0.42
C SER A 93 -1.04 -5.05 -0.79
N LEU A 94 -0.01 -5.89 -0.95
CA LEU A 94 1.38 -5.46 -1.06
C LEU A 94 2.09 -6.11 -2.22
N ILE A 95 2.85 -5.30 -2.94
CA ILE A 95 3.82 -5.74 -3.94
C ILE A 95 5.18 -5.77 -3.25
N LEU A 96 5.80 -6.95 -3.23
CA LEU A 96 7.13 -7.18 -2.70
C LEU A 96 8.09 -7.48 -3.86
N THR A 97 9.07 -6.59 -4.05
CA THR A 97 10.09 -6.75 -5.11
C THR A 97 11.46 -6.96 -4.49
N ARG A 98 12.06 -8.13 -4.74
CA ARG A 98 13.43 -8.44 -4.33
C ARG A 98 14.42 -7.69 -5.24
N ARG A 99 15.38 -6.99 -4.64
CA ARG A 99 16.47 -6.26 -5.28
C ARG A 99 17.81 -6.82 -4.81
N ILE A 100 18.90 -6.43 -5.46
CA ILE A 100 20.27 -6.84 -5.08
C ILE A 100 20.59 -6.40 -3.64
N ASN A 101 20.10 -5.24 -3.23
CA ASN A 101 20.38 -4.60 -1.95
C ASN A 101 19.23 -4.75 -0.93
N GLY A 102 18.29 -5.68 -1.13
CA GLY A 102 17.23 -5.97 -0.16
C GLY A 102 15.87 -6.10 -0.81
N ILE A 103 14.85 -5.54 -0.16
CA ILE A 103 13.46 -5.67 -0.60
C ILE A 103 12.77 -4.32 -0.65
N GLU A 104 12.07 -4.08 -1.74
CA GLU A 104 11.14 -2.97 -1.89
C GLU A 104 9.73 -3.44 -1.56
N VAL A 105 9.05 -2.68 -0.72
CA VAL A 105 7.66 -2.93 -0.34
C VAL A 105 6.81 -1.73 -0.74
N ARG A 106 5.71 -2.00 -1.45
CA ARG A 106 4.74 -0.99 -1.85
C ARG A 106 3.33 -1.52 -1.68
N GLY A 107 2.40 -0.67 -1.26
CA GLY A 107 0.98 -0.93 -1.37
C GLY A 107 0.19 -0.42 -0.17
N ILE A 108 -0.93 -1.09 0.09
CA ILE A 108 -1.89 -0.71 1.13
C ILE A 108 -1.66 -1.58 2.35
N LEU A 109 -1.46 -0.95 3.51
CA LEU A 109 -1.29 -1.64 4.79
C LEU A 109 -2.65 -1.91 5.44
N ASN A 110 -3.54 -0.91 5.42
CA ASN A 110 -4.91 -0.99 5.89
C ASN A 110 -5.68 0.24 5.36
N HIS A 111 -6.87 0.50 5.90
CA HIS A 111 -7.70 1.65 5.49
C HIS A 111 -7.09 3.03 5.80
N GLU A 112 -6.09 3.13 6.68
CA GLU A 112 -5.47 4.39 7.09
C GLU A 112 -4.08 4.61 6.48
N PHE A 113 -3.33 3.53 6.25
CA PHE A 113 -1.92 3.59 5.92
C PHE A 113 -1.60 2.89 4.59
N THR A 114 -0.74 3.55 3.81
CA THR A 114 -0.06 2.97 2.65
C THR A 114 1.45 2.99 2.90
N ILE A 115 2.18 2.13 2.21
CA ILE A 115 3.64 2.08 2.25
C ILE A 115 4.19 2.29 0.84
N THR A 116 5.21 3.13 0.75
CA THR A 116 5.96 3.38 -0.48
C THR A 116 7.45 3.40 -0.17
N PRO A 117 8.30 2.94 -1.11
CA PRO A 117 9.74 3.07 -0.95
C PRO A 117 10.14 4.53 -0.78
N ALA A 118 11.00 4.82 0.21
CA ALA A 118 11.60 6.13 0.35
C ALA A 118 12.56 6.38 -0.82
N PHE A 119 12.43 7.53 -1.49
CA PHE A 119 13.43 7.99 -2.44
C PHE A 119 14.65 8.50 -1.67
N VAL A 120 15.59 7.60 -1.38
CA VAL A 120 16.86 7.98 -0.76
C VAL A 120 17.81 8.35 -1.90
N SER A 121 18.13 9.64 -2.08
CA SER A 121 19.28 9.99 -2.91
C SER A 121 20.53 9.43 -2.22
N GLU A 122 21.47 8.89 -2.98
CA GLU A 122 22.79 8.53 -2.43
C GLU A 122 23.32 9.73 -1.64
N ARG A 123 23.68 9.51 -0.37
CA ARG A 123 24.39 10.52 0.40
C ARG A 123 25.81 10.57 -0.17
N SER A 124 26.18 11.70 -0.75
CA SER A 124 27.55 12.02 -1.17
C SER A 124 28.54 11.98 -0.02
#